data_AF-A0A9Q9U6F2-F1
#
_entry.id   AF-A0A9Q9U6F2-F1
#
_cell.length_a   1.000
_cell.length_b   1.000
_cell.length_c   1.000
_cell.angle_alpha   90.00
_cell.angle_beta   90.00
_cell.angle_gamma   90.00
#
_symmetry.space_group_name_H-M   'P 1'
#
loop_
_entity.id
_entity.type
_entity.pdbx_description
1 polymer ?
#
loop_
_entity_poly.entity_id
_entity_poly.type
_entity_poly.pdbx_seq_one_letter_code
_entity_poly.pdbx_strand_id
1 'polypeptide(L)'
;MAAFPPPPVNTIDWSNVGFKVREVNGHIESTYSRSTGKWTPLHFVADPFMRIHGMAPALNYGQQAYEGLKAFRTPNDEAITIFRPNRNAKRLQHSAEVVSMPHVPEELFLDAVRAAVALNAEYVPPHDTGAALYIRPQLYGSSAQLGLSPPDEYIFAVFVIPTGVYHGAHPVKALILEDFDRAAPNGTGNAKVGGNYAPVLRWSDKARDEGYGITLHLDSVRHEEIDEFSTSGFIGVKDNGGQVTLAVPDSKCVIESVTSDSIQELARSYGWAVEKRAIKYEELKEFTEVFAAGTAAALVPIRSITRRVGGGEDVVTYIEDGREEPGPLFKKLLTHLKDIQLGRAEDSFGWRYPVGEKDKEIAEMCTYSFQRMVCCCAKGPECPQMTRGRAIIGGEAFHYIDMFYAVDDLGSACDYQRRLFGRNAGPTMHCPRYAFDDKRIIKGSFRKSELACVKCAETCAPPSCSWQAPRAEVKEEGK
;
A
#
# COMPACT_ATOMS: atom_id res chain seq x y z
N MET A 1 3.49 25.87 17.08
CA MET A 1 3.41 24.56 16.40
C MET A 1 4.63 23.75 16.82
N ALA A 2 4.48 22.46 17.09
CA ALA A 2 5.64 21.61 17.36
C ALA A 2 6.51 21.55 16.08
N ALA A 3 7.84 21.51 16.21
CA ALA A 3 8.72 21.41 15.06
C ALA A 3 8.47 20.08 14.30
N PHE A 4 8.46 20.14 12.97
CA PHE A 4 8.45 18.95 12.12
C PHE A 4 9.90 18.52 11.81
N PRO A 5 10.23 17.23 11.85
CA PRO A 5 9.36 16.11 12.23
C PRO A 5 9.14 16.04 13.76
N PRO A 6 7.98 15.53 14.23
CA PRO A 6 7.79 15.24 15.65
C PRO A 6 8.85 14.21 16.13
N PRO A 7 9.16 14.15 17.43
CA PRO A 7 10.05 13.12 17.96
C PRO A 7 9.48 11.72 17.71
N PRO A 8 10.33 10.69 17.53
CA PRO A 8 9.89 9.30 17.45
C PRO A 8 9.08 8.88 18.68
N VAL A 9 8.09 7.99 18.49
CA VAL A 9 7.32 7.44 19.63
C VAL A 9 8.24 6.70 20.62
N ASN A 10 7.97 6.87 21.91
CA ASN A 10 8.72 6.22 22.99
C ASN A 10 8.14 4.84 23.38
N THR A 11 7.07 4.41 22.71
CA THR A 11 6.38 3.12 22.94
C THR A 11 6.98 1.98 22.13
N ILE A 12 7.89 2.26 21.19
CA ILE A 12 8.55 1.28 20.34
C ILE A 12 10.00 1.11 20.80
N ASP A 13 10.41 -0.13 21.07
CA ASP A 13 11.82 -0.48 21.17
C ASP A 13 12.45 -0.49 19.78
N TRP A 14 13.06 0.63 19.42
CA TRP A 14 13.68 0.84 18.11
C TRP A 14 14.91 -0.04 17.87
N SER A 15 15.49 -0.64 18.91
CA SER A 15 16.61 -1.58 18.78
C SER A 15 16.17 -2.98 18.33
N ASN A 16 14.87 -3.29 18.45
CA ASN A 16 14.31 -4.62 18.18
C ASN A 16 12.97 -4.56 17.42
N VAL A 17 12.90 -3.73 16.38
CA VAL A 17 11.65 -3.51 15.62
C VAL A 17 11.27 -4.75 14.79
N GLY A 18 12.26 -5.40 14.15
CA GLY A 18 12.06 -6.49 13.19
C GLY A 18 11.22 -6.07 11.97
N PHE A 19 10.58 -7.05 11.30
CA PHE A 19 9.60 -6.84 10.22
C PHE A 19 8.18 -7.20 10.65
N LYS A 20 7.84 -7.02 11.94
CA LYS A 20 6.52 -7.38 12.48
C LYS A 20 5.52 -6.27 12.17
N VAL A 21 4.30 -6.64 11.75
CA VAL A 21 3.17 -5.71 11.55
C VAL A 21 2.87 -4.95 12.84
N ARG A 22 2.77 -3.63 12.75
CA ARG A 22 2.45 -2.73 13.88
C ARG A 22 1.43 -1.71 13.42
N GLU A 23 0.55 -1.33 14.34
CA GLU A 23 -0.40 -0.24 14.11
C GLU A 23 0.33 1.10 14.05
N VAL A 24 -0.07 1.91 13.09
CA VAL A 24 0.33 3.30 12.87
C VAL A 24 -0.94 4.14 12.82
N ASN A 25 -0.87 5.45 12.55
CA ASN A 25 -2.05 6.31 12.57
C ASN A 25 -3.07 5.94 11.48
N GLY A 26 -2.62 5.44 10.32
CA GLY A 26 -3.48 5.11 9.19
C GLY A 26 -2.73 5.09 7.85
N HIS A 27 -3.49 5.11 6.76
CA HIS A 27 -2.97 5.09 5.39
C HIS A 27 -3.63 6.15 4.51
N ILE A 28 -3.02 6.38 3.34
CA ILE A 28 -3.57 7.26 2.30
C ILE A 28 -4.30 6.43 1.26
N GLU A 29 -5.41 6.94 0.73
CA GLU A 29 -6.13 6.35 -0.39
C GLU A 29 -6.48 7.38 -1.47
N SER A 30 -6.64 6.89 -2.69
CA SER A 30 -7.29 7.57 -3.81
C SER A 30 -8.03 6.53 -4.64
N THR A 31 -9.23 6.88 -5.10
CA THR A 31 -10.06 5.99 -5.91
C THR A 31 -10.10 6.47 -7.35
N TYR A 32 -9.88 5.56 -8.29
CA TYR A 32 -10.11 5.82 -9.71
C TYR A 32 -11.52 5.38 -10.08
N SER A 33 -12.30 6.26 -10.72
CA SER A 33 -13.57 5.88 -11.34
C SER A 33 -13.42 5.79 -12.85
N ARG A 34 -13.78 4.64 -13.43
CA ARG A 34 -13.81 4.48 -14.89
C ARG A 34 -14.83 5.39 -15.57
N SER A 35 -15.92 5.70 -14.89
CA SER A 35 -16.97 6.56 -15.45
C SER A 35 -16.49 8.00 -15.67
N THR A 36 -15.61 8.51 -14.80
CA THR A 36 -15.05 9.86 -14.90
C THR A 36 -13.67 9.88 -15.54
N GLY A 37 -12.98 8.74 -15.55
CA GLY A 37 -11.59 8.61 -15.99
C GLY A 37 -10.58 9.27 -15.06
N LYS A 38 -10.96 9.55 -13.80
CA LYS A 38 -10.16 10.37 -12.87
C LYS A 38 -9.94 9.68 -11.52
N TRP A 39 -8.80 9.99 -10.93
CA TRP A 39 -8.48 9.73 -9.52
C TRP A 39 -9.13 10.79 -8.63
N THR A 40 -9.64 10.39 -7.47
CA THR A 40 -10.10 11.33 -6.44
C THR A 40 -8.90 12.02 -5.77
N PRO A 41 -9.11 13.16 -5.09
CA PRO A 41 -8.13 13.69 -4.15
C PRO A 41 -7.69 12.63 -3.13
N LEU A 42 -6.48 12.81 -2.59
CA LEU A 42 -5.97 11.96 -1.51
C LEU A 42 -6.78 12.18 -0.24
N HIS A 43 -7.14 11.10 0.42
CA HIS A 43 -7.74 11.14 1.77
C HIS A 43 -7.01 10.19 2.71
N PHE A 44 -7.07 10.50 4.00
CA PHE A 44 -6.47 9.69 5.06
C PHE A 44 -7.52 8.79 5.70
N VAL A 45 -7.17 7.53 5.91
CA VAL A 45 -8.02 6.52 6.54
C VAL A 45 -7.34 6.06 7.82
N ALA A 46 -7.97 6.36 8.96
CA ALA A 46 -7.52 5.97 10.30
C ALA A 46 -7.99 4.55 10.67
N ASP A 47 -7.78 3.58 9.77
CA ASP A 47 -8.17 2.18 9.93
C ASP A 47 -7.13 1.30 9.22
N PRO A 48 -6.56 0.26 9.86
CA PRO A 48 -5.61 -0.64 9.20
C PRO A 48 -6.25 -1.51 8.11
N PHE A 49 -7.57 -1.55 8.00
CA PHE A 49 -8.31 -2.38 7.04
C PHE A 49 -8.70 -1.60 5.78
N MET A 50 -8.75 -2.32 4.66
CA MET A 50 -9.29 -1.82 3.40
C MET A 50 -10.68 -2.39 3.16
N ARG A 51 -11.61 -1.55 2.70
CA ARG A 51 -12.93 -2.00 2.26
C ARG A 51 -12.88 -2.34 0.77
N ILE A 52 -12.99 -3.63 0.48
CA ILE A 52 -13.02 -4.15 -0.90
C ILE A 52 -14.25 -5.02 -1.12
N HIS A 53 -14.84 -4.96 -2.31
CA HIS A 53 -15.97 -5.81 -2.64
C HIS A 53 -15.50 -7.28 -2.77
N GLY A 54 -16.25 -8.25 -2.22
CA GLY A 54 -15.84 -9.67 -2.25
C GLY A 54 -15.68 -10.26 -3.67
N MET A 55 -16.41 -9.69 -4.63
CA MET A 55 -16.29 -10.03 -6.06
C MET A 55 -15.26 -9.17 -6.82
N ALA A 56 -14.34 -8.50 -6.13
CA ALA A 56 -13.34 -7.66 -6.78
C ALA A 56 -12.29 -8.50 -7.52
N PRO A 57 -11.84 -8.07 -8.72
CA PRO A 57 -10.80 -8.77 -9.47
C PRO A 57 -9.47 -8.90 -8.72
N ALA A 58 -9.16 -7.99 -7.80
CA ALA A 58 -7.96 -8.10 -6.96
C ALA A 58 -7.96 -9.38 -6.10
N LEU A 59 -9.13 -9.78 -5.58
CA LEU A 59 -9.29 -10.97 -4.75
C LEU A 59 -9.41 -12.26 -5.58
N ASN A 60 -9.99 -12.17 -6.77
CA ASN A 60 -10.39 -13.35 -7.54
C ASN A 60 -9.47 -13.65 -8.73
N TYR A 61 -8.85 -12.64 -9.33
CA TYR A 61 -8.06 -12.75 -10.57
C TYR A 61 -6.66 -12.13 -10.45
N GLY A 62 -6.24 -11.75 -9.24
CA GLY A 62 -4.91 -11.21 -9.00
C GLY A 62 -4.65 -9.85 -9.67
N GLN A 63 -5.70 -9.08 -9.99
CA GLN A 63 -5.56 -7.72 -10.55
C GLN A 63 -5.10 -6.73 -9.47
N GLN A 64 -3.82 -6.82 -9.13
CA GLN A 64 -3.14 -6.01 -8.13
C GLN A 64 -1.66 -5.82 -8.46
N ALA A 65 -1.14 -4.64 -8.14
CA ALA A 65 0.27 -4.29 -8.19
C ALA A 65 0.67 -3.58 -6.90
N TYR A 66 1.95 -3.62 -6.54
CA TYR A 66 2.42 -2.97 -5.32
C TYR A 66 3.85 -2.47 -5.45
N GLU A 67 4.23 -1.60 -4.53
CA GLU A 67 5.57 -1.04 -4.43
C GLU A 67 6.18 -1.22 -3.03
N GLY A 68 7.47 -0.92 -2.95
CA GLY A 68 8.22 -0.99 -1.70
C GLY A 68 9.38 0.00 -1.68
N LEU A 69 9.29 0.97 -0.77
CA LEU A 69 10.29 2.01 -0.57
C LEU A 69 10.42 2.33 0.93
N LYS A 70 11.38 3.19 1.28
CA LYS A 70 11.72 3.50 2.67
C LYS A 70 11.86 5.01 2.88
N ALA A 71 11.40 5.47 4.04
CA ALA A 71 11.72 6.78 4.59
C ALA A 71 12.67 6.63 5.78
N PHE A 72 13.57 7.60 5.90
CA PHE A 72 14.59 7.68 6.94
C PHE A 72 14.61 9.08 7.54
N ARG A 73 14.91 9.15 8.84
CA ARG A 73 15.38 10.40 9.44
C ARG A 73 16.79 10.70 8.95
N THR A 74 17.14 11.97 8.89
CA THR A 74 18.51 12.46 8.65
C THR A 74 19.25 12.61 9.97
N PRO A 75 20.57 12.92 9.99
CA PRO A 75 21.31 13.13 11.23
C PRO A 75 20.61 14.10 12.17
N ASN A 76 20.72 13.84 13.48
CA ASN A 76 20.06 14.57 14.57
C ASN A 76 18.52 14.57 14.51
N ASP A 77 17.91 13.67 13.71
CA ASP A 77 16.46 13.58 13.52
C ASP A 77 15.81 14.86 12.96
N GLU A 78 16.60 15.76 12.34
CA GLU A 78 16.17 17.10 11.89
C GLU A 78 15.21 17.09 10.70
N ALA A 79 15.27 16.07 9.85
CA ALA A 79 14.42 15.95 8.66
C ALA A 79 14.08 14.48 8.36
N ILE A 80 13.06 14.27 7.53
CA ILE A 80 12.70 12.96 6.98
C ILE A 80 12.85 13.00 5.47
N THR A 81 13.44 11.96 4.89
CA THR A 81 13.56 11.81 3.43
C THR A 81 13.10 10.44 2.95
N ILE A 82 12.55 10.38 1.74
CA ILE A 82 12.13 9.16 1.04
C ILE A 82 13.13 8.86 -0.07
N PHE A 83 13.59 7.61 -0.15
CA PHE A 83 14.59 7.22 -1.15
C PHE A 83 13.95 6.87 -2.51
N ARG A 84 14.27 7.66 -3.53
CA ARG A 84 13.92 7.49 -4.97
C ARG A 84 12.45 7.13 -5.28
N PRO A 85 11.45 7.76 -4.64
CA PRO A 85 10.04 7.42 -4.84
C PRO A 85 9.56 7.56 -6.30
N ASN A 86 10.20 8.44 -7.09
CA ASN A 86 9.91 8.62 -8.52
C ASN A 86 10.18 7.35 -9.35
N ARG A 87 11.22 6.57 -9.01
CA ARG A 87 11.49 5.28 -9.69
C ARG A 87 10.43 4.23 -9.33
N ASN A 88 9.95 4.23 -8.09
CA ASN A 88 8.85 3.37 -7.67
C ASN A 88 7.54 3.75 -8.37
N ALA A 89 7.25 5.05 -8.56
CA ALA A 89 6.08 5.52 -9.28
C ALA A 89 6.04 4.99 -10.72
N LYS A 90 7.15 5.13 -11.46
CA LYS A 90 7.27 4.63 -12.84
C LYS A 90 7.11 3.12 -12.93
N ARG A 91 7.66 2.38 -11.96
CA ARG A 91 7.53 0.91 -11.93
C ARG A 91 6.12 0.45 -11.55
N LEU A 92 5.41 1.19 -10.72
CA LEU A 92 3.99 0.94 -10.45
C LEU A 92 3.15 1.17 -11.70
N GLN A 93 3.43 2.22 -12.49
CA GLN A 93 2.75 2.46 -13.77
C GLN A 93 2.96 1.30 -14.75
N HIS A 94 4.22 0.85 -14.92
CA HIS A 94 4.53 -0.35 -15.73
C HIS A 94 3.76 -1.58 -15.22
N SER A 95 3.76 -1.78 -13.89
CA SER A 95 3.05 -2.92 -13.30
C SER A 95 1.54 -2.82 -13.51
N ALA A 96 0.96 -1.62 -13.44
CA ALA A 96 -0.45 -1.36 -13.71
C ALA A 96 -0.81 -1.71 -15.16
N GLU A 97 0.02 -1.32 -16.13
CA GLU A 97 -0.15 -1.66 -17.54
C GLU A 97 -0.20 -3.18 -17.75
N VAL A 98 0.77 -3.90 -17.19
CA VAL A 98 0.88 -5.37 -17.32
C VAL A 98 -0.36 -6.11 -16.81
N VAL A 99 -1.06 -5.59 -15.79
CA VAL A 99 -2.30 -6.19 -15.26
C VAL A 99 -3.56 -5.37 -15.56
N SER A 100 -3.52 -4.56 -16.62
CA SER A 100 -4.69 -3.85 -17.17
C SER A 100 -5.41 -2.94 -16.16
N MET A 101 -4.63 -2.18 -15.38
CA MET A 101 -5.11 -1.17 -14.43
C MET A 101 -4.76 0.24 -14.92
N PRO A 102 -5.55 1.27 -14.54
CA PRO A 102 -5.23 2.66 -14.85
C PRO A 102 -3.91 3.07 -14.18
N HIS A 103 -3.13 3.91 -14.86
CA HIS A 103 -1.90 4.46 -14.29
C HIS A 103 -2.24 5.40 -13.12
N VAL A 104 -1.47 5.29 -12.05
CA VAL A 104 -1.40 6.32 -11.01
C VAL A 104 -0.43 7.41 -11.52
N PRO A 105 -0.88 8.67 -11.70
CA PRO A 105 0.01 9.76 -12.10
C PRO A 105 1.21 9.89 -11.15
N GLU A 106 2.40 10.19 -11.70
CA GLU A 106 3.63 10.25 -10.90
C GLU A 106 3.51 11.23 -9.73
N GLU A 107 2.97 12.44 -9.98
CA GLU A 107 2.74 13.43 -8.92
C GLU A 107 1.78 12.94 -7.84
N LEU A 108 0.66 12.29 -8.21
CA LEU A 108 -0.29 11.71 -7.25
C LEU A 108 0.38 10.65 -6.37
N PHE A 109 1.24 9.81 -6.97
CA PHE A 109 2.02 8.82 -6.22
C PHE A 109 2.99 9.51 -5.25
N LEU A 110 3.73 10.52 -5.71
CA LEU A 110 4.70 11.26 -4.90
C LEU A 110 4.03 12.00 -3.74
N ASP A 111 2.89 12.64 -3.97
CA ASP A 111 2.08 13.28 -2.94
C ASP A 111 1.57 12.26 -1.91
N ALA A 112 1.05 11.12 -2.37
CA ALA A 112 0.53 10.09 -1.48
C ALA A 112 1.61 9.48 -0.57
N VAL A 113 2.82 9.23 -1.10
CA VAL A 113 3.91 8.71 -0.26
C VAL A 113 4.44 9.75 0.72
N ARG A 114 4.51 11.04 0.34
CA ARG A 114 4.87 12.12 1.28
C ARG A 114 3.83 12.28 2.38
N ALA A 115 2.55 12.31 2.02
CA ALA A 115 1.45 12.42 2.97
C ALA A 115 1.40 11.23 3.93
N ALA A 116 1.52 10.00 3.43
CA ALA A 116 1.53 8.81 4.28
C ALA A 116 2.69 8.83 5.30
N VAL A 117 3.86 9.35 4.92
CA VAL A 117 4.99 9.52 5.84
C VAL A 117 4.76 10.69 6.80
N ALA A 118 4.28 11.83 6.32
CA ALA A 118 4.09 13.04 7.13
C ALA A 118 3.02 12.85 8.23
N LEU A 119 1.94 12.13 7.92
CA LEU A 119 0.84 11.81 8.85
C LEU A 119 1.19 10.67 9.82
N ASN A 120 2.31 10.00 9.62
CA ASN A 120 2.85 8.95 10.49
C ASN A 120 4.30 9.27 10.94
N ALA A 121 4.69 10.54 10.97
CA ALA A 121 6.08 10.95 11.09
C ALA A 121 6.75 10.50 12.41
N GLU A 122 5.98 10.40 13.50
CA GLU A 122 6.42 9.87 14.79
C GLU A 122 6.78 8.38 14.76
N TYR A 123 6.34 7.65 13.73
CA TYR A 123 6.70 6.25 13.49
C TYR A 123 7.94 6.09 12.61
N VAL A 124 8.52 7.17 12.10
CA VAL A 124 9.82 7.10 11.42
C VAL A 124 10.91 6.89 12.47
N PRO A 125 11.67 5.78 12.40
CA PRO A 125 12.65 5.45 13.44
C PRO A 125 13.73 6.53 13.65
N PRO A 126 14.30 6.63 14.86
CA PRO A 126 15.44 7.50 15.14
C PRO A 126 16.63 7.19 14.22
N HIS A 127 17.34 8.22 13.78
CA HIS A 127 18.48 8.13 12.84
C HIS A 127 19.53 7.12 13.28
N ASP A 128 19.95 7.18 14.55
CA ASP A 128 21.04 6.36 15.10
C ASP A 128 20.77 4.85 15.05
N THR A 129 19.51 4.45 14.92
CA THR A 129 19.13 3.04 14.83
C THR A 129 19.42 2.45 13.44
N GLY A 130 19.51 3.30 12.41
CA GLY A 130 19.57 2.90 11.00
C GLY A 130 18.31 2.20 10.48
N ALA A 131 17.26 2.09 11.30
CA ALA A 131 15.97 1.51 10.93
C ALA A 131 15.20 2.47 9.99
N ALA A 132 14.12 1.97 9.37
CA ALA A 132 13.38 2.73 8.38
C ALA A 132 11.87 2.60 8.56
N LEU A 133 11.13 3.63 8.15
CA LEU A 133 9.70 3.49 7.90
C LEU A 133 9.54 2.90 6.49
N TYR A 134 9.07 1.66 6.41
CA TYR A 134 8.76 1.02 5.15
C TYR A 134 7.41 1.54 4.63
N ILE A 135 7.37 1.90 3.35
CA ILE A 135 6.19 2.43 2.67
C ILE A 135 5.74 1.37 1.66
N ARG A 136 4.44 1.06 1.66
CA ARG A 136 3.79 0.04 0.84
C ARG A 136 2.64 0.65 0.03
N PRO A 137 2.93 1.24 -1.14
CA PRO A 137 1.92 1.58 -2.12
C PRO A 137 1.31 0.29 -2.72
N GLN A 138 0.00 0.29 -2.92
CA GLN A 138 -0.78 -0.81 -3.50
C GLN A 138 -1.79 -0.24 -4.49
N LEU A 139 -1.99 -0.91 -5.61
CA LEU A 139 -2.98 -0.57 -6.63
C LEU A 139 -3.78 -1.84 -6.95
N TYR A 140 -5.10 -1.77 -6.92
CA TYR A 140 -5.93 -2.95 -7.11
C TYR A 140 -7.35 -2.63 -7.62
N GLY A 141 -7.92 -3.53 -8.42
CA GLY A 141 -9.32 -3.44 -8.84
C GLY A 141 -10.26 -3.71 -7.66
N SER A 142 -11.12 -2.76 -7.31
CA SER A 142 -11.79 -2.73 -5.99
C SER A 142 -13.30 -2.99 -6.00
N SER A 143 -13.98 -2.72 -7.13
CA SER A 143 -15.44 -2.90 -7.26
C SER A 143 -15.83 -4.29 -7.76
N ALA A 144 -17.12 -4.61 -7.64
CA ALA A 144 -17.69 -5.91 -8.03
C ALA A 144 -17.52 -6.19 -9.52
N GLN A 145 -16.79 -7.24 -9.88
CA GLN A 145 -16.61 -7.63 -11.28
C GLN A 145 -16.12 -9.09 -11.38
N LEU A 146 -17.02 -10.02 -11.71
CA LEU A 146 -16.67 -11.44 -11.95
C LEU A 146 -16.42 -11.76 -13.43
N GLY A 147 -17.01 -10.99 -14.36
CA GLY A 147 -16.68 -11.15 -15.77
C GLY A 147 -15.24 -10.71 -16.03
N LEU A 148 -14.57 -11.31 -17.02
CA LEU A 148 -13.23 -10.90 -17.45
C LEU A 148 -13.26 -9.61 -18.28
N SER A 149 -13.68 -8.54 -17.62
CA SER A 149 -13.72 -7.17 -18.12
C SER A 149 -13.28 -6.21 -17.02
N PRO A 150 -12.85 -4.98 -17.33
CA PRO A 150 -12.33 -4.09 -16.28
C PRO A 150 -13.41 -3.70 -15.26
N PRO A 151 -13.11 -3.67 -13.95
CA PRO A 151 -14.04 -3.23 -12.89
C PRO A 151 -14.30 -1.73 -12.97
N ASP A 152 -15.40 -1.22 -12.42
CA ASP A 152 -15.75 0.22 -12.47
C ASP A 152 -14.81 1.12 -11.65
N GLU A 153 -14.10 0.54 -10.68
CA GLU A 153 -13.28 1.25 -9.70
C GLU A 153 -11.98 0.51 -9.39
N TYR A 154 -10.95 1.30 -9.12
CA TYR A 154 -9.65 0.84 -8.63
C TYR A 154 -9.23 1.71 -7.45
N ILE A 155 -8.52 1.15 -6.48
CA ILE A 155 -7.99 1.89 -5.35
C ILE A 155 -6.47 1.91 -5.42
N PHE A 156 -5.90 3.08 -5.21
CA PHE A 156 -4.50 3.28 -4.90
C PHE A 156 -4.39 3.63 -3.42
N ALA A 157 -3.66 2.83 -2.66
CA ALA A 157 -3.48 3.00 -1.21
C ALA A 157 -2.01 2.99 -0.83
N VAL A 158 -1.61 3.79 0.17
CA VAL A 158 -0.23 3.85 0.66
C VAL A 158 -0.20 3.60 2.16
N PHE A 159 0.24 2.40 2.53
CA PHE A 159 0.46 1.99 3.91
C PHE A 159 1.89 2.29 4.34
N VAL A 160 2.10 2.44 5.65
CA VAL A 160 3.43 2.57 6.23
C VAL A 160 3.59 1.67 7.45
N ILE A 161 4.82 1.27 7.73
CA ILE A 161 5.14 0.45 8.89
C ILE A 161 6.61 0.64 9.29
N PRO A 162 6.92 0.85 10.59
CA PRO A 162 8.31 0.86 11.04
C PRO A 162 8.94 -0.53 10.89
N THR A 163 10.13 -0.56 10.30
CA THR A 163 10.91 -1.78 10.06
C THR A 163 12.32 -1.61 10.60
N GLY A 164 12.82 -2.65 11.27
CA GLY A 164 14.17 -2.69 11.79
C GLY A 164 15.22 -2.80 10.69
N VAL A 165 16.48 -2.66 11.10
CA VAL A 165 17.60 -2.97 10.22
C VAL A 165 17.54 -4.46 9.89
N TYR A 166 17.55 -4.80 8.60
CA TYR A 166 17.79 -6.17 8.21
C TYR A 166 19.23 -6.51 8.61
N HIS A 167 19.41 -7.30 9.67
CA HIS A 167 20.73 -7.72 10.15
C HIS A 167 21.47 -8.67 9.17
N GLY A 168 20.93 -8.89 7.97
CA GLY A 168 21.46 -9.79 6.94
C GLY A 168 22.62 -9.24 6.12
N ALA A 169 23.67 -8.76 6.77
CA ALA A 169 24.99 -8.74 6.14
C ALA A 169 25.66 -10.13 6.13
N HIS A 170 25.01 -11.13 6.74
CA HIS A 170 25.47 -12.51 6.75
C HIS A 170 25.35 -13.13 5.34
N PRO A 171 26.43 -13.74 4.82
CA PRO A 171 26.41 -14.48 3.57
C PRO A 171 25.38 -15.62 3.58
N VAL A 172 24.52 -15.66 2.57
CA VAL A 172 23.48 -16.70 2.43
C VAL A 172 23.79 -17.68 1.31
N LYS A 173 23.40 -18.94 1.48
CA LYS A 173 23.41 -19.94 0.40
C LYS A 173 22.17 -19.75 -0.47
N ALA A 174 22.35 -19.81 -1.79
CA ALA A 174 21.27 -19.72 -2.77
C ALA A 174 21.04 -21.07 -3.46
N LEU A 175 19.78 -21.41 -3.72
CA LEU A 175 19.40 -22.59 -4.50
C LEU A 175 18.73 -22.16 -5.81
N ILE A 176 19.20 -22.69 -6.94
CA ILE A 176 18.51 -22.56 -8.23
C ILE A 176 17.31 -23.50 -8.24
N LEU A 177 16.14 -22.98 -8.64
CA LEU A 177 14.91 -23.74 -8.76
C LEU A 177 14.76 -24.29 -10.19
N GLU A 178 15.06 -25.57 -10.40
CA GLU A 178 14.92 -26.24 -11.71
C GLU A 178 13.46 -26.65 -12.01
N ASP A 179 12.72 -27.07 -10.99
CA ASP A 179 11.37 -27.60 -11.14
C ASP A 179 10.27 -26.51 -11.13
N PHE A 180 10.66 -25.24 -11.14
CA PHE A 180 9.74 -24.12 -11.01
C PHE A 180 10.25 -22.82 -11.62
N ASP A 181 9.41 -22.27 -12.49
CA ASP A 181 9.60 -20.94 -13.06
C ASP A 181 8.76 -19.89 -12.31
N ARG A 182 9.42 -18.80 -11.89
CA ARG A 182 8.71 -17.65 -11.30
C ARG A 182 7.75 -16.97 -12.27
N ALA A 183 8.13 -16.90 -13.54
CA ALA A 183 7.39 -16.18 -14.57
C ALA A 183 7.62 -16.80 -15.94
N ALA A 184 6.57 -16.90 -16.76
CA ALA A 184 6.71 -17.30 -18.14
C ALA A 184 7.45 -16.23 -18.98
N PRO A 185 8.10 -16.60 -20.11
CA PRO A 185 8.91 -15.68 -20.93
C PRO A 185 8.20 -14.44 -21.45
N ASN A 186 6.90 -14.56 -21.71
CA ASN A 186 6.01 -13.47 -22.14
C ASN A 186 4.88 -13.26 -21.11
N GLY A 187 5.19 -13.51 -19.84
CA GLY A 187 4.26 -13.37 -18.73
C GLY A 187 4.41 -12.03 -18.00
N THR A 188 4.10 -12.05 -16.71
CA THR A 188 4.04 -10.85 -15.85
C THR A 188 5.34 -10.58 -15.08
N GLY A 189 6.43 -11.30 -15.38
CA GLY A 189 7.64 -11.35 -14.54
C GLY A 189 8.28 -9.98 -14.27
N ASN A 190 8.28 -9.10 -15.27
CA ASN A 190 8.81 -7.74 -15.16
C ASN A 190 7.92 -6.75 -14.38
N ALA A 191 6.72 -7.16 -13.96
CA ALA A 191 5.82 -6.37 -13.14
C ALA A 191 5.87 -6.79 -11.66
N LYS A 192 5.64 -5.83 -10.77
CA LYS A 192 5.60 -6.08 -9.32
C LYS A 192 4.19 -6.42 -8.86
N VAL A 193 3.75 -7.62 -9.21
CA VAL A 193 2.38 -8.12 -9.01
C VAL A 193 2.37 -9.37 -8.16
N GLY A 194 1.34 -9.55 -7.33
CA GLY A 194 1.28 -10.65 -6.35
C GLY A 194 1.35 -12.05 -6.97
N GLY A 195 0.88 -12.20 -8.21
CA GLY A 195 0.93 -13.46 -8.96
C GLY A 195 2.35 -14.01 -9.18
N ASN A 196 3.36 -13.14 -9.18
CA ASN A 196 4.76 -13.55 -9.32
C ASN A 196 5.41 -13.99 -7.99
N TYR A 197 4.75 -13.74 -6.85
CA TYR A 197 5.31 -13.98 -5.52
C TYR A 197 4.63 -15.15 -4.81
N ALA A 198 3.30 -15.24 -4.88
CA ALA A 198 2.56 -16.28 -4.17
C ALA A 198 3.00 -17.71 -4.54
N PRO A 199 3.22 -18.06 -5.83
CA PRO A 199 3.63 -19.42 -6.21
C PRO A 199 5.05 -19.80 -5.72
N VAL A 200 5.91 -18.80 -5.47
CA VAL A 200 7.30 -18.99 -5.06
C VAL A 200 7.41 -19.48 -3.62
N LEU A 201 6.44 -19.14 -2.76
CA LEU A 201 6.53 -19.34 -1.31
C LEU A 201 6.87 -20.79 -0.92
N ARG A 202 6.15 -21.78 -1.48
CA ARG A 202 6.38 -23.20 -1.16
C ARG A 202 7.79 -23.68 -1.53
N TRP A 203 8.37 -23.12 -2.59
CA TRP A 203 9.70 -23.49 -3.08
C TRP A 203 10.79 -22.85 -2.23
N SER A 204 10.61 -21.58 -1.87
CA SER A 204 11.49 -20.88 -0.94
C SER A 204 11.44 -21.50 0.46
N ASP A 205 10.27 -21.94 0.93
CA ASP A 205 10.15 -22.64 2.21
C ASP A 205 10.91 -23.96 2.21
N LYS A 206 10.73 -24.78 1.16
CA LYS A 206 11.51 -26.03 1.00
C LYS A 206 13.02 -25.77 0.96
N ALA A 207 13.46 -24.77 0.18
CA ALA A 207 14.88 -24.41 0.10
C ALA A 207 15.42 -23.93 1.45
N ARG A 208 14.63 -23.16 2.22
CA ARG A 208 14.98 -22.70 3.55
C ARG A 208 15.13 -23.84 4.55
N ASP A 209 14.24 -24.83 4.51
CA ASP A 209 14.31 -26.02 5.35
C ASP A 209 15.57 -26.87 5.06
N GLU A 210 16.10 -26.76 3.83
CA GLU A 210 17.38 -27.36 3.41
C GLU A 210 18.60 -26.46 3.69
N GLY A 211 18.42 -25.28 4.29
CA GLY A 211 19.51 -24.36 4.66
C GLY A 211 19.90 -23.32 3.61
N TYR A 212 19.10 -23.14 2.55
CA TYR A 212 19.28 -22.07 1.57
C TYR A 212 18.45 -20.85 1.95
N GLY A 213 19.12 -19.71 2.17
CA GLY A 213 18.46 -18.47 2.61
C GLY A 213 17.72 -17.74 1.50
N ILE A 214 18.00 -18.05 0.24
CA ILE A 214 17.39 -17.42 -0.93
C ILE A 214 17.33 -18.39 -2.11
N THR A 215 16.43 -18.13 -3.05
CA THR A 215 16.26 -18.93 -4.28
C THR A 215 16.54 -18.06 -5.51
N LEU A 216 17.18 -18.67 -6.51
CA LEU A 216 17.59 -18.04 -7.77
C LEU A 216 16.80 -18.66 -8.93
N HIS A 217 16.31 -17.83 -9.85
CA HIS A 217 15.62 -18.26 -11.06
C HIS A 217 16.53 -18.09 -12.28
N LEU A 218 16.42 -19.04 -13.19
CA LEU A 218 17.00 -18.96 -14.54
C LEU A 218 15.90 -18.63 -15.55
N ASP A 219 16.30 -18.29 -16.77
CA ASP A 219 15.37 -18.03 -17.86
C ASP A 219 14.45 -19.25 -18.08
N SER A 220 13.14 -19.03 -18.14
CA SER A 220 12.16 -20.12 -18.24
C SER A 220 12.08 -20.81 -19.60
N VAL A 221 12.92 -20.44 -20.57
CA VAL A 221 12.94 -21.09 -21.89
C VAL A 221 13.93 -22.24 -21.91
N ARG A 222 15.16 -21.97 -21.45
CA ARG A 222 16.30 -22.88 -21.59
C ARG A 222 16.97 -23.22 -20.25
N HIS A 223 16.68 -22.46 -19.19
CA HIS A 223 17.39 -22.56 -17.91
C HIS A 223 18.92 -22.48 -18.07
N GLU A 224 19.36 -21.54 -18.91
CA GLU A 224 20.78 -21.30 -19.26
C GLU A 224 21.26 -19.91 -18.81
N GLU A 225 20.35 -18.95 -18.62
CA GLU A 225 20.66 -17.57 -18.27
C GLU A 225 20.12 -17.19 -16.89
N ILE A 226 20.85 -16.36 -16.16
CA ILE A 226 20.44 -15.85 -14.85
C ILE A 226 19.33 -14.81 -15.03
N ASP A 227 18.21 -14.98 -14.34
CA ASP A 227 17.14 -13.98 -14.26
C ASP A 227 17.27 -13.15 -12.98
N GLU A 228 16.69 -13.60 -11.87
CA GLU A 228 16.73 -12.89 -10.60
C GLU A 228 16.60 -13.82 -9.40
N PHE A 229 16.98 -13.32 -8.21
CA PHE A 229 16.57 -13.98 -6.99
C PHE A 229 15.08 -13.73 -6.75
N SER A 230 14.39 -14.67 -6.11
CA SER A 230 12.93 -14.66 -5.91
C SER A 230 12.30 -13.34 -5.46
N THR A 231 13.03 -12.50 -4.72
CA THR A 231 12.53 -11.22 -4.18
C THR A 231 13.47 -10.03 -4.45
N SER A 232 14.51 -10.21 -5.26
CA SER A 232 15.59 -9.22 -5.44
C SER A 232 16.39 -9.45 -6.71
N GLY A 233 16.92 -8.38 -7.29
CA GLY A 233 17.75 -8.48 -8.49
C GLY A 233 19.09 -9.18 -8.24
N PHE A 234 19.65 -9.81 -9.26
CA PHE A 234 21.01 -10.37 -9.24
C PHE A 234 22.03 -9.31 -9.65
N ILE A 235 23.19 -9.30 -8.99
CA ILE A 235 24.36 -8.54 -9.44
C ILE A 235 25.59 -9.42 -9.22
N GLY A 236 26.35 -9.66 -10.29
CA GLY A 236 27.65 -10.32 -10.25
C GLY A 236 28.76 -9.28 -10.39
N VAL A 237 29.89 -9.49 -9.72
CA VAL A 237 31.05 -8.59 -9.79
C VAL A 237 32.26 -9.37 -10.27
N LYS A 238 32.95 -8.86 -11.29
CA LYS A 238 34.25 -9.34 -11.75
C LYS A 238 35.30 -8.35 -11.26
N ASP A 239 36.37 -8.83 -10.64
CA ASP A 239 37.54 -8.04 -10.23
C ASP A 239 38.80 -8.64 -10.82
N ASN A 240 39.33 -7.98 -11.85
CA ASN A 240 40.55 -8.40 -12.56
C ASN A 240 41.73 -7.52 -12.11
N GLY A 241 42.16 -7.66 -10.86
CA GLY A 241 43.30 -6.92 -10.32
C GLY A 241 43.03 -5.41 -10.17
N GLY A 242 41.82 -5.04 -9.76
CA GLY A 242 41.39 -3.65 -9.55
C GLY A 242 40.52 -3.10 -10.68
N GLN A 243 40.44 -3.77 -11.82
CA GLN A 243 39.48 -3.46 -12.87
C GLN A 243 38.13 -4.13 -12.57
N VAL A 244 37.26 -3.39 -11.88
CA VAL A 244 35.96 -3.89 -11.42
C VAL A 244 34.88 -3.70 -12.51
N THR A 245 34.10 -4.75 -12.74
CA THR A 245 32.93 -4.74 -13.62
C THR A 245 31.73 -5.35 -12.90
N LEU A 246 30.59 -4.65 -12.88
CA LEU A 246 29.32 -5.20 -12.44
C LEU A 246 28.55 -5.75 -13.64
N ALA A 247 28.03 -6.97 -13.52
CA ALA A 247 27.13 -7.57 -14.49
C ALA A 247 25.73 -7.72 -13.87
N VAL A 248 24.71 -7.25 -14.59
CA VAL A 248 23.30 -7.34 -14.21
C VAL A 248 22.50 -7.96 -15.35
N PRO A 249 21.61 -8.93 -15.09
CA PRO A 249 20.77 -9.53 -16.11
C PRO A 249 19.91 -8.50 -16.86
N ASP A 250 19.91 -8.57 -18.19
CA ASP A 250 18.98 -7.85 -19.06
C ASP A 250 17.83 -8.76 -19.51
N SER A 251 17.09 -9.28 -18.54
CA SER A 251 15.96 -10.17 -18.80
C SER A 251 14.64 -9.41 -18.90
N LYS A 252 13.76 -9.87 -19.80
CA LYS A 252 12.37 -9.36 -19.91
C LYS A 252 11.46 -9.94 -18.83
N CYS A 253 11.93 -10.92 -18.08
CA CYS A 253 11.19 -11.62 -17.04
C CYS A 253 11.48 -11.07 -15.64
N VAL A 254 12.34 -10.06 -15.51
CA VAL A 254 12.77 -9.53 -14.20
C VAL A 254 12.29 -8.11 -13.98
N ILE A 255 12.06 -7.77 -12.72
CA ILE A 255 11.60 -6.43 -12.32
C ILE A 255 12.77 -5.44 -12.38
N GLU A 256 12.53 -4.23 -12.87
CA GLU A 256 13.50 -3.13 -12.78
C GLU A 256 13.74 -2.71 -11.32
N SER A 257 14.74 -3.32 -10.66
CA SER A 257 15.04 -3.07 -9.25
C SER A 257 15.66 -1.68 -9.04
N VAL A 258 14.95 -0.79 -8.31
CA VAL A 258 15.46 0.53 -7.90
C VAL A 258 16.78 0.42 -7.13
N THR A 259 16.95 -0.64 -6.33
CA THR A 259 18.19 -0.88 -5.59
C THR A 259 19.32 -1.30 -6.52
N SER A 260 19.06 -2.20 -7.46
CA SER A 260 20.06 -2.59 -8.47
C SER A 260 20.49 -1.40 -9.32
N ASP A 261 19.53 -0.60 -9.79
CA ASP A 261 19.78 0.63 -10.54
C ASP A 261 20.66 1.61 -9.74
N SER A 262 20.36 1.81 -8.46
CA SER A 262 21.21 2.63 -7.58
C SER A 262 22.63 2.08 -7.44
N ILE A 263 22.82 0.76 -7.29
CA ILE A 263 24.15 0.17 -7.20
C ILE A 263 24.94 0.33 -8.50
N GLN A 264 24.28 0.23 -9.65
CA GLN A 264 24.90 0.47 -10.95
C GLN A 264 25.39 1.93 -11.07
N GLU A 265 24.59 2.91 -10.66
CA GLU A 265 25.01 4.32 -10.65
C GLU A 265 26.18 4.56 -9.67
N LEU A 266 26.16 3.95 -8.48
CA LEU A 266 27.28 4.02 -7.54
C LEU A 266 28.56 3.41 -8.11
N ALA A 267 28.47 2.26 -8.79
CA ALA A 267 29.60 1.65 -9.46
C ALA A 267 30.20 2.56 -10.54
N ARG A 268 29.34 3.18 -11.38
CA ARG A 268 29.79 4.17 -12.38
C ARG A 268 30.48 5.36 -11.73
N SER A 269 30.00 5.82 -10.57
CA SER A 269 30.64 6.92 -9.82
C SER A 269 32.05 6.58 -9.30
N TYR A 270 32.36 5.30 -9.12
CA TYR A 270 33.70 4.82 -8.82
C TYR A 270 34.57 4.57 -10.07
N GLY A 271 34.06 4.86 -11.27
CA GLY A 271 34.72 4.58 -12.54
C GLY A 271 34.71 3.10 -12.93
N TRP A 272 33.85 2.28 -12.31
CA TRP A 272 33.72 0.86 -12.64
C TRP A 272 32.83 0.67 -13.87
N ALA A 273 33.10 -0.41 -14.63
CA ALA A 273 32.24 -0.78 -15.74
C ALA A 273 30.93 -1.41 -15.22
N VAL A 274 29.83 -1.16 -15.94
CA VAL A 274 28.53 -1.76 -15.66
C VAL A 274 27.96 -2.33 -16.95
N GLU A 275 27.74 -3.64 -16.96
CA GLU A 275 27.19 -4.40 -18.08
C GLU A 275 25.77 -4.86 -17.73
N LYS A 276 24.76 -4.34 -18.44
CA LYS A 276 23.41 -4.89 -18.40
C LYS A 276 23.22 -5.79 -19.63
N ARG A 277 23.23 -7.11 -19.43
CA ARG A 277 23.22 -8.11 -20.52
C ARG A 277 22.70 -9.46 -20.04
N ALA A 278 22.47 -10.40 -20.97
CA ALA A 278 22.32 -11.80 -20.62
C ALA A 278 23.58 -12.31 -19.91
N ILE A 279 23.38 -13.09 -18.84
CA ILE A 279 24.45 -13.71 -18.05
C ILE A 279 24.19 -15.20 -18.06
N LYS A 280 25.10 -15.98 -18.62
CA LYS A 280 24.95 -17.43 -18.63
C LYS A 280 25.25 -18.03 -17.27
N TYR A 281 24.60 -19.14 -16.94
CA TYR A 281 24.89 -19.91 -15.74
C TYR A 281 26.39 -20.24 -15.61
N GLU A 282 27.05 -20.59 -16.71
CA GLU A 282 28.47 -20.94 -16.71
C GLU A 282 29.40 -19.77 -16.34
N GLU A 283 28.94 -18.52 -16.47
CA GLU A 283 29.70 -17.34 -16.07
C GLU A 283 29.70 -17.14 -14.55
N LEU A 284 28.88 -17.86 -13.79
CA LEU A 284 28.80 -17.71 -12.33
C LEU A 284 30.18 -17.87 -11.65
N LYS A 285 31.04 -18.74 -12.18
CA LYS A 285 32.39 -18.99 -11.67
C LYS A 285 33.39 -17.87 -11.96
N GLU A 286 33.04 -16.92 -12.84
CA GLU A 286 33.89 -15.78 -13.20
C GLU A 286 33.68 -14.59 -12.24
N PHE A 287 32.60 -14.59 -11.47
CA PHE A 287 32.34 -13.54 -10.49
C PHE A 287 33.16 -13.77 -9.21
N THR A 288 33.77 -12.71 -8.71
CA THR A 288 34.47 -12.69 -7.42
C THR A 288 33.51 -12.44 -6.26
N GLU A 289 32.43 -11.69 -6.49
CA GLU A 289 31.35 -11.48 -5.53
C GLU A 289 29.99 -11.55 -6.27
N VAL A 290 28.98 -12.10 -5.60
CA VAL A 290 27.58 -12.02 -6.05
C VAL A 290 26.73 -11.49 -4.90
N PHE A 291 25.79 -10.60 -5.21
CA PHE A 291 24.83 -10.10 -4.24
C PHE A 291 23.43 -9.95 -4.81
N ALA A 292 22.46 -10.12 -3.93
CA ALA A 292 21.05 -9.90 -4.20
C ALA A 292 20.67 -8.46 -3.80
N ALA A 293 19.98 -7.72 -4.68
CA ALA A 293 19.67 -6.30 -4.50
C ALA A 293 18.16 -6.01 -4.44
N GLY A 294 17.69 -5.47 -3.32
CA GLY A 294 16.28 -5.09 -3.13
C GLY A 294 16.00 -4.24 -1.88
N THR A 295 14.90 -3.49 -1.88
CA THR A 295 14.58 -2.48 -0.85
C THR A 295 14.64 -3.00 0.58
N ALA A 296 14.13 -4.22 0.84
CA ALA A 296 13.99 -4.76 2.20
C ALA A 296 15.36 -4.93 2.89
N ALA A 297 16.28 -5.63 2.24
CA ALA A 297 17.62 -5.92 2.77
C ALA A 297 18.72 -4.97 2.28
N ALA A 298 18.39 -4.05 1.34
CA ALA A 298 19.34 -3.30 0.52
C ALA A 298 20.21 -4.23 -0.34
N LEU A 299 21.24 -4.85 0.23
CA LEU A 299 22.06 -5.88 -0.42
C LEU A 299 22.21 -7.08 0.51
N VAL A 300 22.17 -8.28 -0.07
CA VAL A 300 22.46 -9.55 0.62
C VAL A 300 23.64 -10.22 -0.08
N PRO A 301 24.73 -10.54 0.63
CA PRO A 301 25.88 -11.21 0.03
C PRO A 301 25.57 -12.70 -0.18
N ILE A 302 25.95 -13.23 -1.34
CA ILE A 302 25.75 -14.65 -1.67
C ILE A 302 27.02 -15.42 -1.35
N ARG A 303 26.89 -16.40 -0.46
CA ARG A 303 27.96 -17.32 -0.08
C ARG A 303 28.27 -18.29 -1.22
N SER A 304 27.23 -18.96 -1.68
CA SER A 304 27.29 -19.95 -2.74
C SER A 304 25.97 -20.03 -3.49
N ILE A 305 26.02 -20.48 -4.73
CA ILE A 305 24.87 -20.82 -5.55
C ILE A 305 24.95 -22.31 -5.87
N THR A 306 23.91 -23.04 -5.50
CA THR A 306 23.77 -24.47 -5.77
C THR A 306 22.75 -24.70 -6.89
N ARG A 307 23.12 -25.54 -7.86
CA ARG A 307 22.26 -26.02 -8.94
C ARG A 307 22.17 -27.56 -8.86
N ARG A 308 20.98 -28.14 -9.04
CA ARG A 308 20.79 -29.59 -8.99
C ARG A 308 20.20 -30.11 -10.29
N VAL A 309 21.04 -30.70 -11.14
CA VAL A 309 20.62 -31.21 -12.46
C VAL A 309 21.08 -32.65 -12.63
N GLY A 310 20.22 -33.50 -13.21
CA GLY A 310 20.58 -34.87 -13.59
C GLY A 310 20.98 -35.79 -12.42
N GLY A 311 20.54 -35.47 -11.19
CA GLY A 311 20.91 -36.20 -9.98
C GLY A 311 22.27 -35.79 -9.37
N GLY A 312 22.97 -34.82 -9.97
CA GLY A 312 24.17 -34.21 -9.42
C GLY A 312 23.89 -32.85 -8.76
N GLU A 313 24.87 -32.36 -8.00
CA GLU A 313 24.87 -31.03 -7.41
C GLU A 313 26.11 -30.27 -7.89
N ASP A 314 25.90 -29.10 -8.50
CA ASP A 314 26.94 -28.15 -8.87
C ASP A 314 26.87 -26.96 -7.92
N VAL A 315 28.02 -26.54 -7.39
CA VAL A 315 28.11 -25.50 -6.36
C VAL A 315 29.20 -24.51 -6.73
N VAL A 316 28.81 -23.26 -6.93
CA VAL A 316 29.73 -22.14 -7.09
C VAL A 316 29.83 -21.39 -5.76
N THR A 317 31.02 -21.31 -5.18
CA THR A 317 31.27 -20.68 -3.88
C THR A 317 32.06 -19.38 -4.04
N TYR A 318 31.54 -18.29 -3.48
CA TYR A 318 32.17 -16.95 -3.47
C TYR A 318 32.77 -16.62 -2.11
N ILE A 319 32.21 -17.19 -1.04
CA ILE A 319 32.67 -16.98 0.33
C ILE A 319 32.87 -18.34 0.98
N GLU A 320 34.12 -18.67 1.30
CA GLU A 320 34.50 -19.95 1.89
C GLU A 320 33.77 -20.24 3.21
N ASP A 321 33.50 -21.52 3.46
CA ASP A 321 32.87 -21.96 4.70
C ASP A 321 33.69 -21.54 5.94
N GLY A 322 33.00 -21.06 6.97
CA GLY A 322 33.62 -20.51 8.18
C GLY A 322 33.99 -19.02 8.10
N ARG A 323 33.97 -18.40 6.90
CA ARG A 323 34.09 -16.94 6.75
C ARG A 323 32.70 -16.31 6.77
N GLU A 324 32.42 -15.47 7.75
CA GLU A 324 31.12 -14.76 7.89
C GLU A 324 31.13 -13.36 7.27
N GLU A 325 32.29 -12.85 6.88
CA GLU A 325 32.43 -11.49 6.37
C GLU A 325 32.26 -11.43 4.86
N PRO A 326 31.38 -10.54 4.34
CA PRO A 326 31.24 -10.35 2.90
C PRO A 326 32.46 -9.68 2.28
N GLY A 327 32.54 -9.75 0.94
CA GLY A 327 33.62 -9.17 0.17
C GLY A 327 33.72 -7.63 0.25
N PRO A 328 34.89 -7.06 -0.05
CA PRO A 328 35.14 -5.63 0.07
C PRO A 328 34.29 -4.78 -0.88
N LEU A 329 33.96 -5.25 -2.09
CA LEU A 329 33.20 -4.49 -3.07
C LEU A 329 31.74 -4.37 -2.63
N PHE A 330 31.14 -5.47 -2.14
CA PHE A 330 29.85 -5.47 -1.47
C PHE A 330 29.80 -4.45 -0.33
N LYS A 331 30.77 -4.49 0.59
CA LYS A 331 30.81 -3.58 1.76
C LYS A 331 30.91 -2.12 1.34
N LYS A 332 31.72 -1.81 0.32
CA LYS A 332 31.89 -0.47 -0.22
C LYS A 332 30.57 0.06 -0.79
N LEU A 333 29.90 -0.73 -1.63
CA LEU A 333 28.62 -0.36 -2.26
C LEU A 333 27.49 -0.23 -1.23
N LEU A 334 27.36 -1.19 -0.30
CA LEU A 334 26.32 -1.17 0.73
C LEU A 334 26.48 0.04 1.66
N THR A 335 27.71 0.32 2.09
CA THR A 335 28.00 1.46 2.97
C THR A 335 27.64 2.77 2.28
N HIS A 336 28.08 2.98 1.04
CA HIS A 336 27.77 4.20 0.29
C HIS A 336 26.27 4.38 0.05
N LEU A 337 25.56 3.32 -0.33
CA LEU A 337 24.09 3.36 -0.49
C LEU A 337 23.39 3.76 0.82
N LYS A 338 23.79 3.15 1.95
CA LYS A 338 23.23 3.47 3.27
C LYS A 338 23.57 4.89 3.71
N ASP A 339 24.78 5.36 3.42
CA ASP A 339 25.20 6.71 3.78
C ASP A 339 24.39 7.77 3.04
N ILE A 340 24.04 7.54 1.77
CA ILE A 340 23.09 8.39 1.05
C ILE A 340 21.70 8.28 1.68
N GLN A 341 21.18 7.07 1.90
CA GLN A 341 19.83 6.85 2.44
C GLN A 341 19.61 7.51 3.81
N LEU A 342 20.60 7.41 4.70
CA LEU A 342 20.58 7.98 6.05
C LEU A 342 21.07 9.43 6.10
N GLY A 343 21.42 10.01 4.95
CA GLY A 343 21.92 11.38 4.86
C GLY A 343 23.26 11.64 5.57
N ARG A 344 24.09 10.61 5.70
CA ARG A 344 25.47 10.70 6.20
C ARG A 344 26.47 11.12 5.11
N ALA A 345 26.11 10.89 3.85
CA ALA A 345 26.85 11.36 2.69
C ALA A 345 26.05 12.43 1.92
N GLU A 346 26.77 13.20 1.11
CA GLU A 346 26.15 14.07 0.10
C GLU A 346 25.36 13.21 -0.90
N ASP A 347 24.20 13.71 -1.31
CA ASP A 347 23.37 13.06 -2.31
C ASP A 347 23.55 13.75 -3.66
N SER A 348 24.69 13.47 -4.30
CA SER A 348 25.04 14.03 -5.62
C SER A 348 24.11 13.57 -6.75
N PHE A 349 23.26 12.57 -6.50
CA PHE A 349 22.33 12.02 -7.49
C PHE A 349 20.89 12.54 -7.34
N GLY A 350 20.58 13.31 -6.29
CA GLY A 350 19.23 13.79 -6.02
C GLY A 350 18.22 12.67 -5.72
N TRP A 351 18.65 11.65 -4.98
CA TRP A 351 17.84 10.47 -4.65
C TRP A 351 16.95 10.63 -3.42
N ARG A 352 17.22 11.59 -2.53
CA ARG A 352 16.45 11.85 -1.31
C ARG A 352 15.38 12.91 -1.56
N TYR A 353 14.13 12.51 -1.34
CA TYR A 353 12.97 13.38 -1.48
C TYR A 353 12.54 13.83 -0.08
N PRO A 354 12.60 15.13 0.25
CA PRO A 354 12.25 15.61 1.58
C PRO A 354 10.75 15.48 1.84
N VAL A 355 10.41 15.25 3.11
CA VAL A 355 9.05 15.31 3.63
C VAL A 355 8.97 16.48 4.61
N GLY A 356 7.89 17.26 4.54
CA GLY A 356 7.69 18.44 5.37
C GLY A 356 6.28 18.52 5.95
N GLU A 357 6.05 19.52 6.80
CA GLU A 357 4.76 19.74 7.47
C GLU A 357 3.61 19.94 6.49
N LYS A 358 3.86 20.66 5.38
CA LYS A 358 2.90 20.89 4.29
C LYS A 358 2.35 19.59 3.69
N ASP A 359 3.09 18.48 3.76
CA ASP A 359 2.65 17.21 3.18
C ASP A 359 1.53 16.56 4.01
N LYS A 360 1.23 17.08 5.21
CA LYS A 360 0.03 16.71 5.98
C LYS A 360 -1.25 17.32 5.41
N GLU A 361 -1.14 18.38 4.63
CA GLU A 361 -2.27 19.12 4.06
C GLU A 361 -2.80 18.36 2.83
N ILE A 362 -3.51 17.27 3.07
CA ILE A 362 -4.35 16.60 2.07
C ILE A 362 -5.78 17.11 2.19
N ALA A 363 -6.61 16.87 1.17
CA ALA A 363 -8.03 17.19 1.26
C ALA A 363 -8.65 16.43 2.46
N GLU A 364 -9.05 17.16 3.50
CA GLU A 364 -9.68 16.58 4.68
C GLU A 364 -10.94 15.81 4.26
N MET A 365 -11.07 14.59 4.78
CA MET A 365 -12.21 13.72 4.52
C MET A 365 -13.44 14.27 5.25
N CYS A 366 -14.61 14.26 4.59
CA CYS A 366 -15.87 14.08 5.29
C CYS A 366 -15.73 12.81 6.14
N THR A 367 -15.69 12.97 7.45
CA THR A 367 -15.74 11.85 8.38
C THR A 367 -17.08 11.15 8.21
N TYR A 368 -17.12 10.06 7.44
CA TYR A 368 -18.30 9.19 7.45
C TYR A 368 -18.41 8.54 8.83
N SER A 369 -19.20 9.16 9.72
CA SER A 369 -19.65 8.48 10.92
C SER A 369 -20.73 7.48 10.52
N PHE A 370 -20.49 6.19 10.75
CA PHE A 370 -21.54 5.17 10.67
C PHE A 370 -22.45 5.35 11.89
N GLN A 371 -23.48 6.18 11.79
CA GLN A 371 -24.52 6.25 12.81
C GLN A 371 -25.48 5.06 12.66
N ARG A 372 -25.51 4.21 13.70
CA ARG A 372 -26.58 3.21 13.89
C ARG A 372 -27.87 3.95 14.23
N MET A 373 -28.81 4.01 13.28
CA MET A 373 -30.16 4.51 13.54
C MET A 373 -31.10 3.32 13.73
N VAL A 374 -31.57 3.09 14.96
CA VAL A 374 -32.59 2.10 15.25
C VAL A 374 -33.95 2.73 14.97
N CYS A 375 -34.61 2.33 13.88
CA CYS A 375 -35.96 2.79 13.57
C CYS A 375 -36.98 1.87 14.29
N CYS A 376 -37.62 2.37 15.34
CA CYS A 376 -38.75 1.68 15.98
C CYS A 376 -40.05 2.04 15.26
N CYS A 377 -40.62 1.08 14.53
CA CYS A 377 -41.92 1.26 13.89
C CYS A 377 -43.06 0.82 14.82
N ALA A 378 -44.02 1.70 15.09
CA ALA A 378 -45.24 1.35 15.81
C ALA A 378 -46.23 0.65 14.86
N LYS A 379 -46.56 -0.61 15.20
CA LYS A 379 -47.62 -1.49 14.66
C LYS A 379 -48.41 -0.99 13.43
N GLY A 380 -48.21 -1.68 12.31
CA GLY A 380 -49.17 -1.81 11.21
C GLY A 380 -48.97 -3.16 10.52
N PRO A 381 -50.03 -3.86 10.07
CA PRO A 381 -49.88 -5.10 9.32
C PRO A 381 -49.38 -4.74 7.90
N GLU A 382 -48.47 -5.57 7.36
CA GLU A 382 -47.83 -5.43 6.04
C GLU A 382 -46.49 -4.67 6.01
N CYS A 383 -45.40 -5.40 6.27
CA CYS A 383 -44.05 -5.04 5.81
C CYS A 383 -43.32 -6.34 5.38
N PRO A 384 -42.89 -6.51 4.11
CA PRO A 384 -42.30 -7.74 3.63
C PRO A 384 -40.86 -7.93 4.13
N GLN A 385 -40.51 -9.20 4.38
CA GLN A 385 -39.24 -9.77 4.84
C GLN A 385 -37.95 -8.93 4.65
N MET A 386 -37.45 -8.38 5.76
CA MET A 386 -36.02 -8.09 5.98
C MET A 386 -35.65 -8.48 7.42
N THR A 387 -34.42 -8.94 7.63
CA THR A 387 -33.89 -9.62 8.83
C THR A 387 -34.33 -8.97 10.15
N ARG A 388 -35.18 -9.67 10.92
CA ARG A 388 -35.75 -9.20 12.19
C ARG A 388 -34.88 -9.62 13.38
N GLY A 389 -34.37 -8.65 14.14
CA GLY A 389 -33.95 -8.87 15.52
C GLY A 389 -35.14 -8.68 16.48
N ARG A 390 -35.08 -9.30 17.67
CA ARG A 390 -36.11 -9.19 18.71
C ARG A 390 -35.45 -8.73 20.02
N ALA A 391 -35.88 -7.59 20.55
CA ALA A 391 -35.43 -7.08 21.85
C ALA A 391 -36.62 -6.99 22.82
N ILE A 392 -36.39 -7.27 24.11
CA ILE A 392 -37.39 -7.15 25.17
C ILE A 392 -37.00 -5.97 26.05
N ILE A 393 -37.87 -4.96 26.13
CA ILE A 393 -37.68 -3.77 26.96
C ILE A 393 -38.91 -3.62 27.83
N GLY A 394 -38.74 -3.64 29.16
CA GLY A 394 -39.85 -3.45 30.11
C GLY A 394 -40.92 -4.55 30.09
N GLY A 395 -40.61 -5.75 29.57
CA GLY A 395 -41.56 -6.86 29.47
C GLY A 395 -42.35 -6.93 28.16
N GLU A 396 -42.16 -5.98 27.24
CA GLU A 396 -42.77 -6.01 25.90
C GLU A 396 -41.73 -6.30 24.80
N ALA A 397 -42.16 -7.02 23.76
CA ALA A 397 -41.31 -7.43 22.65
C ALA A 397 -41.39 -6.44 21.48
N PHE A 398 -40.24 -5.94 21.05
CA PHE A 398 -40.10 -5.03 19.90
C PHE A 398 -39.36 -5.70 18.74
N HIS A 399 -39.79 -5.37 17.52
CA HIS A 399 -39.11 -5.75 16.27
C HIS A 399 -38.40 -4.53 15.71
N TYR A 400 -37.14 -4.70 15.29
CA TYR A 400 -36.36 -3.64 14.63
C TYR A 400 -35.74 -4.15 13.32
N ILE A 401 -35.39 -3.19 12.45
CA ILE A 401 -34.69 -3.40 11.18
C ILE A 401 -33.37 -2.63 11.27
N ASP A 402 -32.25 -3.30 11.00
CA ASP A 402 -30.95 -2.64 10.85
C ASP A 402 -30.85 -2.02 9.45
N MET A 403 -30.61 -0.72 9.36
CA MET A 403 -30.20 -0.06 8.12
C MET A 403 -28.90 0.70 8.34
N PHE A 404 -27.91 0.45 7.47
CA PHE A 404 -26.64 1.18 7.45
C PHE A 404 -26.70 2.26 6.36
N TYR A 405 -26.41 3.51 6.72
CA TYR A 405 -26.24 4.61 5.76
C TYR A 405 -24.98 5.41 6.07
N ALA A 406 -24.36 5.93 5.01
CA ALA A 406 -23.25 6.88 5.08
C ALA A 406 -23.84 8.30 5.03
N VAL A 407 -23.41 9.20 5.91
CA VAL A 407 -23.87 10.60 5.98
C VAL A 407 -22.66 11.53 5.96
N ASP A 408 -22.65 12.51 5.05
CA ASP A 408 -21.66 13.60 5.02
C ASP A 408 -22.07 14.76 5.94
N ASP A 409 -21.10 15.60 6.36
CA ASP A 409 -21.27 16.69 7.34
C ASP A 409 -22.28 17.80 6.96
N LEU A 410 -22.84 17.75 5.75
CA LEU A 410 -23.90 18.65 5.29
C LEU A 410 -25.33 18.08 5.47
N GLY A 411 -25.47 16.88 6.05
CA GLY A 411 -26.77 16.28 6.32
C GLY A 411 -27.59 15.88 5.08
N SER A 412 -26.97 15.89 3.89
CA SER A 412 -27.60 15.41 2.67
C SER A 412 -27.45 13.89 2.56
N ALA A 413 -28.55 13.16 2.73
CA ALA A 413 -28.62 11.75 2.37
C ALA A 413 -28.42 11.60 0.84
N CYS A 414 -27.26 11.11 0.43
CA CYS A 414 -26.94 10.89 -0.97
C CYS A 414 -27.71 9.67 -1.52
N ASP A 415 -28.84 9.93 -2.17
CA ASP A 415 -29.49 9.25 -3.31
C ASP A 415 -29.33 7.71 -3.49
N TYR A 416 -29.29 6.93 -2.40
CA TYR A 416 -29.22 5.45 -2.49
C TYR A 416 -30.58 4.79 -2.85
N GLN A 417 -31.69 5.54 -2.84
CA GLN A 417 -33.03 4.95 -3.06
C GLN A 417 -33.40 4.73 -4.53
N ARG A 418 -32.74 5.36 -5.50
CA ARG A 418 -33.12 5.22 -6.92
C ARG A 418 -32.73 3.89 -7.58
N ARG A 419 -31.90 3.05 -6.94
CA ARG A 419 -31.49 1.75 -7.52
C ARG A 419 -32.30 0.54 -7.04
N LEU A 420 -33.08 0.65 -5.97
CA LEU A 420 -33.85 -0.49 -5.44
C LEU A 420 -35.25 -0.64 -6.05
N PHE A 421 -35.82 0.43 -6.61
CA PHE A 421 -37.13 0.37 -7.26
C PHE A 421 -36.98 0.61 -8.75
N GLY A 422 -37.09 -0.48 -9.51
CA GLY A 422 -37.13 -0.45 -10.97
C GLY A 422 -38.15 0.56 -11.49
N ARG A 423 -37.92 1.02 -12.73
CA ARG A 423 -38.75 1.95 -13.51
C ARG A 423 -40.25 1.72 -13.27
N ASN A 424 -40.87 2.45 -12.34
CA ASN A 424 -42.31 2.77 -12.22
C ASN A 424 -42.59 3.29 -10.80
N ALA A 425 -42.22 4.54 -10.50
CA ALA A 425 -42.76 5.26 -9.36
C ALA A 425 -43.18 6.66 -9.84
N GLY A 426 -44.50 6.88 -9.92
CA GLY A 426 -45.10 8.16 -10.27
C GLY A 426 -44.86 9.24 -9.19
N PRO A 427 -45.14 10.51 -9.50
CA PRO A 427 -44.65 11.65 -8.73
C PRO A 427 -45.62 12.03 -7.63
N THR A 428 -45.67 11.30 -6.51
CA THR A 428 -46.22 11.83 -5.23
C THR A 428 -45.98 10.84 -4.10
N MET A 429 -45.06 11.14 -3.19
CA MET A 429 -45.20 10.74 -1.79
C MET A 429 -44.75 11.90 -0.91
N HIS A 430 -45.72 12.51 -0.22
CA HIS A 430 -45.51 13.52 0.80
C HIS A 430 -45.01 12.86 2.10
N CYS A 431 -43.98 13.44 2.70
CA CYS A 431 -43.46 13.05 4.00
C CYS A 431 -44.36 13.62 5.12
N PRO A 432 -44.92 12.82 6.04
CA PRO A 432 -45.75 13.35 7.12
C PRO A 432 -44.86 13.94 8.25
N ARG A 433 -45.15 15.18 8.65
CA ARG A 433 -44.63 15.80 9.87
C ARG A 433 -45.38 15.25 11.08
N TYR A 434 -44.68 14.69 12.07
CA TYR A 434 -45.23 14.45 13.40
C TYR A 434 -44.46 15.25 14.45
N ALA A 435 -45.20 16.03 15.24
CA ALA A 435 -44.73 16.77 16.41
C ALA A 435 -44.70 15.85 17.64
N PHE A 436 -43.70 15.99 18.50
CA PHE A 436 -43.63 15.30 19.79
C PHE A 436 -43.86 16.27 20.95
N ASP A 437 -44.72 15.86 21.87
CA ASP A 437 -45.15 16.57 23.07
C ASP A 437 -44.24 16.20 24.27
N ASP A 438 -43.82 17.20 25.04
CA ASP A 438 -42.88 17.11 26.15
C ASP A 438 -43.58 16.59 27.42
N LYS A 439 -43.24 15.38 27.91
CA LYS A 439 -43.20 14.95 29.33
C LYS A 439 -43.23 13.43 29.48
N ARG A 440 -42.09 12.83 29.86
CA ARG A 440 -41.93 11.79 30.93
C ARG A 440 -40.49 11.27 30.93
N ILE A 441 -39.76 11.57 31.99
CA ILE A 441 -38.44 11.02 32.29
C ILE A 441 -38.64 9.73 33.11
N ILE A 442 -38.10 8.60 32.66
CA ILE A 442 -37.93 7.40 33.49
C ILE A 442 -36.42 7.13 33.61
N LYS A 443 -35.90 7.18 34.85
CA LYS A 443 -34.53 6.81 35.20
C LYS A 443 -34.39 5.28 35.19
N GLY A 444 -33.47 4.76 34.40
CA GLY A 444 -33.03 3.37 34.42
C GLY A 444 -31.55 3.27 34.01
N SER A 445 -30.74 2.58 34.82
CA SER A 445 -29.29 2.49 34.70
C SER A 445 -28.83 1.62 33.53
N PHE A 446 -28.11 2.22 32.57
CA PHE A 446 -27.29 1.51 31.58
C PHE A 446 -25.88 2.10 31.54
N ARG A 447 -24.87 1.25 31.29
CA ARG A 447 -23.45 1.64 31.21
C ARG A 447 -23.26 2.63 30.05
N LYS A 448 -22.55 3.73 30.32
CA LYS A 448 -22.18 4.77 29.34
C LYS A 448 -21.17 4.23 28.32
N SER A 449 -21.66 3.78 27.17
CA SER A 449 -20.97 3.85 25.88
C SER A 449 -22.00 3.51 24.81
N GLU A 450 -22.16 4.38 23.81
CA GLU A 450 -23.12 4.26 22.69
C GLU A 450 -24.58 4.61 23.02
N LEU A 451 -24.89 5.92 22.99
CA LEU A 451 -26.19 6.47 22.57
C LEU A 451 -26.07 7.99 22.59
N ALA A 452 -25.80 8.60 21.44
CA ALA A 452 -25.96 10.04 21.24
C ALA A 452 -27.38 10.31 20.71
N CYS A 453 -28.20 10.95 21.53
CA CYS A 453 -29.48 11.51 21.11
C CYS A 453 -29.20 12.94 20.62
N VAL A 454 -29.27 13.19 19.30
CA VAL A 454 -29.00 14.52 18.74
C VAL A 454 -30.26 15.39 18.90
N LYS A 455 -30.15 16.44 19.73
CA LYS A 455 -31.06 17.60 19.72
C LYS A 455 -30.60 18.54 18.60
N CYS A 456 -31.41 18.73 17.55
CA CYS A 456 -31.25 19.86 16.64
C CYS A 456 -31.93 21.09 17.25
N ALA A 457 -31.14 22.07 17.70
CA ALA A 457 -31.62 23.40 18.04
C ALA A 457 -31.16 24.38 16.95
N GLU A 458 -32.15 25.07 16.38
CA GLU A 458 -32.15 26.40 15.73
C GLU A 458 -30.81 27.01 15.30
N THR A 459 -30.66 27.25 13.98
CA THR A 459 -30.20 28.54 13.41
C THR A 459 -30.14 28.44 11.87
N CYS A 460 -31.11 29.05 11.19
CA CYS A 460 -30.96 29.53 9.82
C CYS A 460 -31.88 30.74 9.62
N ALA A 461 -31.29 31.94 9.66
CA ALA A 461 -31.89 33.14 9.10
C ALA A 461 -31.84 33.05 7.55
N PRO A 462 -32.87 33.49 6.80
CA PRO A 462 -32.85 33.41 5.35
C PRO A 462 -32.13 34.62 4.71
N PRO A 463 -31.38 34.43 3.61
CA PRO A 463 -30.90 35.54 2.80
C PRO A 463 -32.02 36.04 1.87
N SER A 464 -31.95 37.34 1.60
CA SER A 464 -32.71 38.09 0.62
C SER A 464 -32.74 37.44 -0.77
N CYS A 465 -33.94 37.17 -1.29
CA CYS A 465 -34.21 37.26 -2.73
C CYS A 465 -35.71 37.53 -2.99
N SER A 466 -35.93 38.59 -3.75
CA SER A 466 -37.18 39.19 -4.18
C SER A 466 -37.91 38.35 -5.23
N TRP A 467 -39.22 38.12 -5.07
CA TRP A 467 -40.18 38.03 -6.18
C TRP A 467 -41.60 38.37 -5.68
N GLN A 468 -42.37 39.02 -6.55
CA GLN A 468 -43.52 39.87 -6.25
C GLN A 468 -44.78 39.12 -5.80
N ALA A 469 -45.54 39.77 -4.91
CA ALA A 469 -46.88 39.35 -4.49
C ALA A 469 -47.96 39.73 -5.52
N PRO A 470 -48.98 38.88 -5.76
CA PRO A 470 -50.30 39.34 -6.14
C PRO A 470 -51.12 39.62 -4.87
N ARG A 471 -51.58 40.87 -4.74
CA ARG A 471 -52.61 41.30 -3.78
C ARG A 471 -53.89 40.51 -4.04
N ALA A 472 -54.41 39.82 -3.03
CA ALA A 472 -55.80 39.40 -3.00
C ALA A 472 -56.61 40.50 -2.33
N GLU A 473 -57.41 41.22 -3.13
CA GLU A 473 -58.46 42.12 -2.66
C GLU A 473 -59.58 41.31 -2.02
N VAL A 474 -59.97 41.74 -0.82
CA VAL A 474 -61.22 41.34 -0.17
C VAL A 474 -62.37 42.06 -0.91
N LYS A 475 -63.32 41.29 -1.42
CA LYS A 475 -64.69 41.79 -1.67
C LYS A 475 -65.67 40.89 -0.94
N GLU A 476 -66.29 41.47 0.09
CA GLU A 476 -67.60 41.09 0.60
C GLU A 476 -68.62 41.21 -0.53
N GLU A 477 -69.49 40.23 -0.69
CA GLU A 477 -70.90 40.46 -1.04
C GLU A 477 -71.71 39.33 -0.42
N GLY A 478 -72.53 39.68 0.57
CA GLY A 478 -73.62 38.85 1.06
C GLY A 478 -74.92 39.20 0.33
N LYS A 479 -75.72 38.17 0.08
CA LYS A 479 -77.18 38.18 0.21
C LYS A 479 -77.69 36.77 0.41
#